data_AF-J3BQT2-F1
#
_entry.id   AF-J3BQT2-F1
#
_cell.length_a   1.000
_cell.length_b   1.000
_cell.length_c   1.000
_cell.angle_alpha   90.00
_cell.angle_beta   90.00
_cell.angle_gamma   90.00
#
_symmetry.space_group_name_H-M   'P 1'
#
loop_
_entity.id
_entity.type
_entity.pdbx_description
1 polymer ?
#
loop_
_entity_poly.entity_id
_entity_poly.type
_entity_poly.pdbx_seq_one_letter_code
_entity_poly.pdbx_strand_id
1 'polypeptide(L)' 'MPMVTVSISPLQAADIRAAVDNGSYASSSEVVREALRMWDAARKLGGYHEVMFDQDCTSRSGKCVADMFADHEAEHRRTA' A
#
# COMPACT_ATOMS: atom_id res chain seq x y z
N MET A 1 -14.67 25.45 -11.22
CA MET A 1 -13.64 24.68 -10.51
C MET A 1 -12.93 25.64 -9.55
N PRO A 2 -12.78 25.34 -8.24
CA PRO A 2 -12.02 26.20 -7.34
C PRO A 2 -10.53 26.26 -7.72
N MET A 3 -9.87 27.38 -7.42
CA MET A 3 -8.45 27.61 -7.66
C MET A 3 -7.66 27.50 -6.35
N VAL A 4 -6.49 26.89 -6.42
CA VAL A 4 -5.60 26.67 -5.27
C VAL A 4 -4.18 27.07 -5.67
N THR A 5 -3.49 27.80 -4.80
CA THR A 5 -2.07 28.14 -4.95
C THR A 5 -1.27 27.35 -3.91
N VAL A 6 -0.22 26.65 -4.35
CA VAL A 6 0.65 25.85 -3.49
C VAL A 6 2.12 26.15 -3.80
N SER A 7 2.98 26.00 -2.79
CA SER A 7 4.43 26.01 -3.01
C SER A 7 4.91 24.57 -3.19
N ILE A 8 5.73 24.35 -4.22
CA ILE A 8 6.32 23.05 -4.54
C ILE A 8 7.82 23.20 -4.80
N SER A 9 8.55 22.10 -4.75
CA SER A 9 9.98 22.11 -5.06
C SER A 9 10.22 22.58 -6.50
N PRO A 10 11.29 23.36 -6.77
CA PRO A 10 11.66 23.75 -8.13
C PRO A 10 11.82 22.55 -9.08
N LEU A 11 12.29 21.41 -8.54
CA LEU A 11 12.44 20.17 -9.29
C LEU A 11 11.09 19.62 -9.75
N GLN A 12 10.11 19.52 -8.84
CA GLN A 12 8.76 19.07 -9.17
C GLN A 12 8.09 20.00 -10.20
N ALA A 13 8.30 21.31 -10.08
CA ALA A 13 7.80 22.26 -11.05
C ALA A 13 8.43 22.05 -12.44
N ALA A 14 9.71 21.65 -12.50
CA ALA A 14 10.38 21.32 -13.76
C ALA A 14 9.82 20.03 -14.38
N ASP A 15 9.58 19.00 -13.57
CA ASP A 15 8.98 17.75 -14.03
C ASP A 15 7.57 17.97 -14.60
N ILE A 16 6.76 18.80 -13.93
CA ILE A 16 5.42 19.18 -14.42
C ILE A 16 5.51 19.91 -15.76
N ARG A 17 6.45 20.85 -15.92
CA ARG A 17 6.64 21.57 -17.18
C ARG A 17 7.06 20.62 -18.30
N ALA A 18 8.05 19.76 -18.05
CA ALA A 18 8.52 18.79 -19.03
C ALA A 18 7.40 17.86 -19.52
N ALA A 19 6.49 17.46 -18.63
CA ALA A 19 5.33 16.62 -18.96
C ALA A 19 4.28 17.32 -19.84
N VAL A 20 4.21 18.65 -19.79
CA VAL A 20 3.39 19.45 -20.71
C VAL A 20 4.14 19.67 -22.03
N ASP A 21 5.43 20.02 -21.95
CA ASP A 21 6.26 20.33 -23.12
C ASP A 21 6.43 19.12 -24.06
N ASN A 22 6.48 17.91 -23.51
CA ASN A 22 6.55 16.67 -24.28
C ASN A 22 5.19 16.22 -24.84
N GLY A 23 4.11 16.95 -24.54
CA GLY A 23 2.74 16.67 -25.01
C GLY A 23 2.01 15.55 -24.27
N SER A 24 2.55 14.99 -23.18
CA SER A 24 1.87 13.94 -22.40
C SER A 24 0.64 14.49 -21.65
N TYR A 25 0.64 15.79 -21.34
CA TYR A 25 -0.47 16.48 -20.68
C TYR A 25 -0.76 17.81 -21.37
N ALA A 26 -2.03 18.20 -21.42
CA ALA A 26 -2.44 19.46 -22.05
C ALA A 26 -2.16 20.69 -21.16
N SER A 27 -2.04 20.49 -19.83
CA SER A 27 -1.72 21.59 -18.91
C SER A 27 -1.10 21.12 -17.60
N SER A 28 -0.38 22.01 -16.91
CA SER A 28 0.17 21.73 -15.57
C SER A 28 -0.93 21.36 -14.55
N SER A 29 -2.10 22.00 -14.65
CA SER A 29 -3.25 21.69 -13.78
C SER A 29 -3.79 20.27 -14.01
N GLU A 30 -3.62 19.71 -15.20
CA GLU A 30 -4.02 18.33 -15.51
C GLU A 30 -3.06 17.33 -14.86
N VAL A 31 -1.74 17.57 -14.97
CA VAL A 31 -0.70 16.79 -14.29
C VAL A 31 -1.00 16.69 -12.78
N VAL A 32 -1.29 17.84 -12.17
CA VAL A 32 -1.58 17.90 -10.72
C VAL A 32 -2.88 17.15 -10.37
N ARG A 33 -3.93 17.27 -11.17
CA ARG A 33 -5.18 16.54 -10.92
C ARG A 33 -4.98 15.03 -11.01
N GLU A 34 -4.22 14.55 -11.99
CA GLU A 34 -3.94 13.12 -12.12
C GLU A 34 -3.07 12.61 -10.97
N ALA A 35 -2.05 13.37 -10.55
CA ALA A 35 -1.26 13.05 -9.38
C ALA A 35 -2.11 12.95 -8.10
N LEU A 36 -3.05 13.87 -7.89
CA LEU A 36 -3.97 13.83 -6.75
C LEU A 36 -4.96 12.66 -6.84
N ARG A 37 -5.42 12.29 -8.03
CA ARG A 37 -6.27 11.11 -8.25
C ARG A 37 -5.52 9.82 -7.92
N MET A 38 -4.26 9.69 -8.34
CA MET A 38 -3.40 8.56 -8.01
C MET A 38 -3.10 8.50 -6.51
N TRP A 39 -2.86 9.63 -5.87
CA TRP A 39 -2.67 9.72 -4.42
C TRP A 39 -3.90 9.27 -3.62
N ASP A 40 -5.09 9.72 -4.02
CA ASP A 40 -6.35 9.31 -3.41
C ASP A 40 -6.60 7.80 -3.60
N ALA A 41 -6.34 7.28 -4.80
CA ALA A 41 -6.44 5.85 -5.09
C ALA A 41 -5.45 5.02 -4.24
N ALA A 42 -4.20 5.47 -4.12
CA ALA A 42 -3.18 4.83 -3.29
C ALA A 42 -3.58 4.84 -1.80
N ARG A 43 -4.21 5.91 -1.32
CA ARG A 43 -4.73 5.97 0.06
C ARG A 43 -5.93 5.09 0.28
N LYS A 44 -6.84 4.99 -0.68
CA LYS A 44 -7.96 4.05 -0.59
C LYS A 44 -7.41 2.62 -0.52
N LEU A 45 -6.48 2.27 -1.40
CA LEU A 45 -5.81 0.96 -1.37
C LEU A 45 -5.01 0.71 -0.08
N GLY A 46 -4.32 1.73 0.44
CA GLY A 46 -3.62 1.65 1.72
C GLY A 46 -4.55 1.53 2.93
N GLY A 47 -5.72 2.18 2.87
CA GLY A 47 -6.80 1.98 3.84
C GLY A 47 -7.40 0.57 3.75
N TYR A 48 -7.53 0.01 2.54
CA TYR A 48 -7.87 -1.40 2.35
C TYR A 48 -6.78 -2.34 2.88
N HIS A 49 -5.50 -1.97 2.81
CA HIS A 49 -4.42 -2.74 3.41
C HIS A 49 -4.46 -2.68 4.95
N GLU A 50 -4.86 -1.55 5.54
CA GLU A 50 -5.05 -1.44 6.99
C GLU A 50 -6.23 -2.30 7.48
N VAL A 51 -7.33 -2.39 6.72
CA VAL A 51 -8.46 -3.28 7.09
C VAL A 51 -8.31 -4.74 6.64
N MET A 52 -7.47 -5.07 5.65
CA MET A 52 -7.18 -6.47 5.28
C MET A 52 -6.07 -7.10 6.12
N PHE A 53 -5.26 -6.30 6.85
CA PHE A 53 -4.35 -6.82 7.87
C PHE A 53 -5.00 -7.11 9.22
N ASP A 54 -6.34 -7.05 9.31
CA ASP A 54 -7.10 -7.59 10.44
C ASP A 54 -7.81 -8.92 10.11
N GLN A 55 -7.71 -9.41 8.88
CA GLN A 55 -8.58 -10.50 8.43
C GLN A 55 -7.91 -11.47 7.44
N ASP A 56 -6.83 -12.14 7.84
CA ASP A 56 -6.68 -13.61 7.62
C ASP A 56 -5.47 -14.34 8.28
N CYS A 57 -5.02 -13.98 9.50
CA CYS A 57 -4.00 -14.81 10.20
C CYS A 57 -4.57 -15.97 11.05
N THR A 58 -5.89 -16.24 11.02
CA THR A 58 -6.48 -17.38 11.76
C THR A 58 -7.36 -18.28 10.90
N SER A 59 -6.91 -18.73 9.72
CA SER A 59 -7.38 -20.03 9.15
C SER A 59 -6.66 -20.47 7.87
N ARG A 60 -5.35 -20.75 7.94
CA ARG A 60 -4.80 -21.99 7.33
C ARG A 60 -3.43 -22.37 7.89
N SER A 61 -3.46 -23.18 8.95
CA SER A 61 -2.49 -24.25 9.24
C SER A 61 -1.00 -23.87 9.38
N GLY A 62 -0.67 -22.90 10.22
CA GLY A 62 0.63 -22.86 10.89
C GLY A 62 0.45 -23.31 12.34
N LYS A 63 0.57 -24.62 12.61
CA LYS A 63 0.68 -25.06 14.01
C LYS A 63 1.98 -24.47 14.57
N CYS A 64 1.95 -23.89 15.76
CA CYS A 64 3.17 -23.37 16.38
C CYS A 64 4.14 -24.54 16.61
N VAL A 65 5.43 -24.34 16.36
CA VAL A 65 6.44 -25.40 16.51
C VAL A 65 6.42 -25.96 17.95
N ALA A 66 6.11 -25.13 18.94
CA ALA A 66 5.92 -25.55 20.33
C ALA A 66 4.79 -26.58 20.49
N ASP A 67 3.67 -26.41 19.80
CA ASP A 67 2.54 -27.35 19.86
C ASP A 67 2.92 -28.67 19.18
N MET A 68 3.66 -28.60 18.07
CA MET A 68 4.14 -29.78 17.36
C MET A 68 5.14 -30.59 18.21
N PHE A 69 5.99 -29.92 18.99
CA PHE A 69 6.89 -30.56 19.96
C PHE A 69 6.13 -31.19 21.13
N ALA A 70 5.10 -30.51 21.66
CA ALA A 70 4.31 -31.03 22.76
C ALA A 70 3.55 -32.31 22.39
N ASP A 71 2.99 -32.37 21.18
CA ASP A 71 2.32 -33.55 20.65
C ASP A 71 3.29 -34.73 20.52
N HIS A 72 4.50 -34.50 19.98
CA HIS A 72 5.53 -35.52 19.81
C HIS A 72 6.05 -36.08 21.15
N GLU A 73 6.31 -35.23 22.15
CA GLU A 73 6.71 -35.63 23.51
C GLU A 73 5.61 -36.40 24.26
N ALA A 74 4.34 -36.13 23.96
CA ALA A 74 3.21 -36.85 24.54
C ALA A 74 3.09 -38.27 23.96
N GLU A 75 3.42 -38.46 22.68
CA GLU A 75 3.36 -39.75 22.00
C GLU A 75 4.53 -40.68 22.42
N HIS A 76 5.73 -40.14 22.59
CA HIS A 76 6.89 -40.90 23.06
C HIS A 76 6.72 -41.43 24.51
N ARG A 77 6.00 -40.69 25.37
CA ARG A 77 5.69 -41.13 26.74
C ARG A 77 4.60 -42.20 26.82
N ARG A 78 3.81 -42.42 25.77
CA ARG A 78 2.80 -43.51 25.73
C ARG A 78 3.36 -44.83 25.22
N THR A 79 4.52 -44.78 24.57
CA THR A 79 5.14 -45.92 23.88
C THR A 79 6.36 -46.47 24.63
N ALA A 80 6.74 -45.86 25.76
CA ALA A 80 7.70 -46.35 26.74
C ALA A 80 6.99 -46.89 27.98
#